data_AF-A0A8H7BMY3-F1
#
_entry.id   AF-A0A8H7BMY3-F1
#
_cell.length_a   1.000
_cell.length_b   1.000
_cell.length_c   1.000
_cell.angle_alpha   90.00
_cell.angle_beta   90.00
_cell.angle_gamma   90.00
#
_symmetry.space_group_name_H-M   'P 1'
#
loop_
_entity.id
_entity.type
_entity.pdbx_description
1 polymer ?
#
loop_
_entity_poly.entity_id
_entity_poly.type
_entity_poly.pdbx_seq_one_letter_code
_entity_poly.pdbx_strand_id
1 'polypeptide(L)'
;MAGFGARGLKKPLLLNPGTLEEYRGISFAAGGDLNETTVPNFIMRYNPHVLGPSIGKRMISYCADDKRVDRLNGALSGASSMNIETELDYLIPVSALQAIQALNMDEDWKLINIMIGNMDQCRACNMDDPRIAIEMYGSFLENAVDRIHKNVPRALVNLSESDDVEKDLTYQPSLVGSFETSRLFPIVADKPYCRPIKLLDIEVNYFECPCGHNDQTRRIMDQVAAGYNQQLKRIYEKYNAVEEENFAVMFTPAAVNFSSLALDHLRQAFTSGE
;
A
#
# COMPACT_ATOMS: atom_id res chain seq x y z
N MET A 1 2.42 0.49 2.50
CA MET A 1 1.68 1.77 2.71
C MET A 1 2.37 2.63 3.77
N ALA A 2 2.50 3.93 3.50
CA ALA A 2 3.24 4.86 4.35
C ALA A 2 2.43 5.49 5.50
N GLY A 3 1.10 5.39 5.49
CA GLY A 3 0.26 5.96 6.55
C GLY A 3 0.07 7.49 6.47
N PHE A 4 0.44 8.12 5.36
CA PHE A 4 0.08 9.51 5.09
C PHE A 4 -1.44 9.70 5.05
N GLY A 5 -1.94 10.74 5.71
CA GLY A 5 -3.37 11.03 5.76
C GLY A 5 -4.20 10.03 6.59
N ALA A 6 -3.59 9.02 7.20
CA ALA A 6 -4.27 7.96 7.94
C ALA A 6 -4.89 8.41 9.28
N ARG A 7 -4.86 9.69 9.66
CA ARG A 7 -5.68 10.26 10.74
C ARG A 7 -6.46 11.49 10.29
N GLY A 8 -6.73 11.54 8.98
CA GLY A 8 -7.30 12.69 8.31
C GLY A 8 -6.36 13.90 8.29
N LEU A 9 -6.66 14.84 7.40
CA LEU A 9 -5.92 16.09 7.30
C LEU A 9 -6.33 17.03 8.43
N LYS A 10 -5.35 17.71 9.05
CA LYS A 10 -5.61 18.56 10.23
C LYS A 10 -5.90 19.99 9.80
N LYS A 11 -6.88 20.63 10.43
CA LYS A 11 -7.20 22.05 10.18
C LYS A 11 -6.37 22.96 11.08
N PRO A 12 -6.01 24.18 10.62
CA PRO A 12 -6.06 24.66 9.24
C PRO A 12 -5.05 23.92 8.33
N LEU A 13 -5.51 23.47 7.16
CA LEU A 13 -4.83 22.48 6.31
C LEU A 13 -3.36 22.81 5.98
N LEU A 14 -3.09 24.02 5.48
CA LEU A 14 -1.77 24.45 5.01
C LEU A 14 -0.84 24.98 6.12
N LEU A 15 -1.37 25.15 7.32
CA LEU A 15 -0.64 25.75 8.45
C LEU A 15 -0.46 24.76 9.62
N ASN A 16 -1.13 23.60 9.56
CA ASN A 16 -0.99 22.56 10.56
C ASN A 16 0.08 21.55 10.11
N PRO A 17 1.24 21.46 10.79
CA PRO A 17 2.29 20.52 10.43
C PRO A 17 1.81 19.06 10.53
N GLY A 18 0.76 18.79 11.32
CA GLY A 18 0.12 17.48 11.42
C GLY A 18 -0.52 16.98 10.12
N THR A 19 -0.76 17.86 9.15
CA THR A 19 -1.21 17.49 7.79
C THR A 19 -0.14 16.74 7.01
N LEU A 20 1.13 16.93 7.33
CA LEU A 20 2.28 16.33 6.65
C LEU A 20 2.85 15.11 7.39
N GLU A 21 2.08 14.53 8.31
CA GLU A 21 2.48 13.36 9.08
C GLU A 21 2.10 12.04 8.39
N GLU A 22 3.06 11.12 8.40
CA GLU A 22 2.87 9.70 8.11
C GLU A 22 2.66 8.94 9.42
N TYR A 23 1.46 8.40 9.62
CA TYR A 23 1.14 7.56 10.77
C TYR A 23 1.57 6.11 10.49
N ARG A 24 2.88 5.88 10.57
CA ARG A 24 3.51 4.58 10.25
C ARG A 24 2.95 3.45 11.11
N GLY A 25 2.75 3.70 12.40
CA GLY A 25 2.32 2.71 13.39
C GLY A 25 0.89 2.20 13.23
N ILE A 26 0.03 2.89 12.48
CA ILE A 26 -1.34 2.47 12.18
C ILE A 26 -1.50 1.95 10.74
N SER A 27 -0.40 1.91 9.97
CA SER A 27 -0.43 1.42 8.59
C SER A 27 -0.89 -0.03 8.56
N PHE A 28 -1.98 -0.32 7.86
CA PHE A 28 -2.60 -1.65 7.89
C PHE A 28 -1.62 -2.81 7.64
N ALA A 29 -0.72 -2.71 6.66
CA ALA A 29 0.17 -3.81 6.29
C ALA A 29 1.44 -3.95 7.16
N ALA A 30 1.78 -2.92 7.95
CA ALA A 30 3.11 -2.86 8.60
C ALA A 30 3.13 -2.15 9.98
N GLY A 31 2.02 -1.59 10.46
CA GLY A 31 1.94 -0.86 11.72
C GLY A 31 1.86 -1.78 12.94
N GLY A 32 2.45 -1.36 14.06
CA GLY A 32 2.44 -2.08 15.33
C GLY A 32 2.07 -1.20 16.54
N ASP A 33 1.36 -0.08 16.33
CA ASP A 33 0.80 0.69 17.44
C ASP A 33 -0.27 -0.13 18.17
N LEU A 34 -0.36 0.03 19.49
CA LEU A 34 -1.26 -0.75 20.33
C LEU A 34 -2.72 -0.52 19.94
N ASN A 35 -3.52 -1.59 19.95
CA ASN A 35 -4.96 -1.61 19.65
C ASN A 35 -5.34 -1.20 18.23
N GLU A 36 -4.40 -1.20 17.28
CA GLU A 36 -4.68 -0.93 15.88
C GLU A 36 -4.97 -2.23 15.10
N THR A 37 -5.86 -2.15 14.12
CA THR A 37 -6.26 -3.28 13.28
C THR A 37 -5.28 -3.44 12.11
N THR A 38 -4.10 -3.99 12.38
CA THR A 38 -3.02 -4.16 11.41
C THR A 38 -2.60 -5.62 11.28
N VAL A 39 -2.05 -5.99 10.11
CA VAL A 39 -1.50 -7.32 9.84
C VAL A 39 -0.48 -7.71 10.92
N PRO A 40 0.50 -6.88 11.30
CA PRO A 40 1.43 -7.28 12.34
C PRO A 40 0.80 -7.47 13.72
N ASN A 41 -0.17 -6.65 14.12
CA ASN A 41 -0.86 -6.82 15.41
C ASN A 41 -1.66 -8.12 15.46
N PHE A 42 -2.25 -8.55 14.35
CA PHE A 42 -2.89 -9.86 14.26
C PHE A 42 -1.89 -11.00 14.41
N ILE A 43 -0.73 -10.93 13.76
CA ILE A 43 0.33 -11.95 13.90
C ILE A 43 0.88 -11.94 15.34
N MET A 44 1.08 -10.76 15.93
CA MET A 44 1.56 -10.60 17.31
C MET A 44 0.65 -11.26 18.36
N ARG A 45 -0.63 -11.44 18.05
CA ARG A 45 -1.57 -12.14 18.95
C ARG A 45 -1.20 -13.62 19.15
N TYR A 46 -0.57 -14.22 18.14
CA TYR A 46 -0.13 -15.63 18.11
C TYR A 46 1.37 -15.78 18.33
N ASN A 47 2.16 -14.80 17.89
CA ASN A 47 3.60 -14.74 18.11
C ASN A 47 4.00 -13.35 18.64
N PRO A 48 4.15 -13.16 19.97
CA PRO A 48 4.48 -11.85 20.54
C PRO A 48 5.89 -11.36 20.20
N HIS A 49 6.73 -12.19 19.57
CA HIS A 49 8.11 -11.86 19.21
C HIS A 49 8.26 -11.34 17.76
N VAL A 50 7.16 -11.02 17.07
CA VAL A 50 7.22 -10.42 15.71
C VAL A 50 8.05 -9.15 15.72
N LEU A 51 9.00 -9.07 14.80
CA LEU A 51 9.90 -7.94 14.61
C LEU A 51 9.56 -7.16 13.34
N GLY A 52 9.88 -5.87 13.36
CA GLY A 52 9.77 -5.02 12.17
C GLY A 52 8.53 -4.13 12.01
N PRO A 53 7.43 -4.24 12.78
CA PRO A 53 6.31 -3.31 12.61
C PRO A 53 6.70 -1.88 12.94
N SER A 54 6.27 -0.93 12.11
CA SER A 54 6.45 0.49 12.36
C SER A 54 5.72 0.93 13.63
N ILE A 55 6.19 2.02 14.23
CA ILE A 55 5.58 2.60 15.44
C ILE A 55 5.42 4.11 15.31
N GLY A 56 4.33 4.64 15.86
CA GLY A 56 4.07 6.06 15.92
C GLY A 56 3.97 6.73 14.55
N LYS A 57 4.53 7.94 14.45
CA LYS A 57 4.41 8.80 13.28
C LYS A 57 5.67 9.62 13.04
N ARG A 58 5.83 10.08 11.81
CA ARG A 58 6.93 10.96 11.38
C ARG A 58 6.45 11.95 10.33
N MET A 59 7.23 12.99 10.07
CA MET A 59 6.98 13.86 8.91
C MET A 59 7.24 13.09 7.61
N ILE A 60 6.42 13.36 6.59
CA ILE A 60 6.64 12.89 5.22
C ILE A 60 8.07 13.20 4.79
N SER A 61 8.73 12.24 4.16
CA SER A 61 10.03 12.45 3.54
C SER A 61 10.17 11.59 2.31
N TYR A 62 10.76 12.17 1.28
CA TYR A 62 11.07 11.49 0.03
C TYR A 62 12.51 10.95 0.00
N CYS A 63 13.36 11.35 0.95
CA CYS A 63 14.81 11.10 0.89
C CYS A 63 15.46 10.79 2.25
N ALA A 64 14.71 10.83 3.36
CA ALA A 64 15.25 10.60 4.69
C ALA A 64 14.46 9.54 5.43
N ASP A 65 15.13 8.49 5.87
CA ASP A 65 14.54 7.42 6.66
C ASP A 65 14.62 7.73 8.16
N ASP A 66 13.61 7.33 8.94
CA ASP A 66 13.66 7.31 10.40
C ASP A 66 13.43 5.88 10.83
N LYS A 67 14.51 5.07 10.74
CA LYS A 67 14.50 3.64 11.06
C LYS A 67 13.91 3.32 12.44
N ARG A 68 13.87 4.29 13.38
CA ARG A 68 13.24 4.12 14.70
C ARG A 68 11.73 4.02 14.62
N VAL A 69 11.12 4.76 13.68
CA VAL A 69 9.68 4.84 13.41
C VAL A 69 9.31 3.85 12.31
N ASP A 70 10.05 3.86 11.20
CA ASP A 70 9.75 3.10 9.98
C ASP A 70 9.97 1.59 10.16
N ARG A 71 11.02 1.20 10.91
CA ARG A 71 11.43 -0.19 11.09
C ARG A 71 11.52 -0.92 9.75
N LEU A 72 10.74 -1.98 9.51
CA LEU A 72 10.74 -2.72 8.22
C LEU A 72 9.62 -2.28 7.27
N ASN A 73 9.13 -1.05 7.40
CA ASN A 73 8.24 -0.44 6.42
C ASN A 73 9.04 0.49 5.52
N GLY A 74 9.31 0.06 4.29
CA GLY A 74 9.98 0.85 3.25
C GLY A 74 9.04 1.68 2.39
N ALA A 75 7.74 1.70 2.71
CA ALA A 75 6.75 2.37 1.86
C ALA A 75 6.95 3.89 1.84
N LEU A 76 6.87 4.49 0.65
CA LEU A 76 6.95 5.93 0.44
C LEU A 76 5.57 6.51 0.07
N SER A 77 5.27 7.69 0.59
CA SER A 77 4.03 8.39 0.24
C SER A 77 4.02 8.85 -1.22
N GLY A 78 3.00 8.47 -1.97
CA GLY A 78 2.90 8.81 -3.40
C GLY A 78 3.78 7.95 -4.33
N ALA A 79 4.34 6.86 -3.82
CA ALA A 79 5.11 5.91 -4.63
C ALA A 79 4.25 5.25 -5.73
N SER A 80 4.84 5.13 -6.92
CA SER A 80 4.33 4.32 -8.02
C SER A 80 5.24 3.11 -8.24
N SER A 81 4.83 2.16 -9.09
CA SER A 81 5.55 0.89 -9.30
C SER A 81 7.05 1.06 -9.62
N MET A 82 7.42 2.12 -10.35
CA MET A 82 8.82 2.47 -10.63
C MET A 82 9.69 2.78 -9.39
N ASN A 83 9.08 3.08 -8.24
CA ASN A 83 9.78 3.37 -6.99
C ASN A 83 10.10 2.11 -6.17
N ILE A 84 9.60 0.94 -6.57
CA ILE A 84 9.71 -0.28 -5.75
C ILE A 84 11.16 -0.65 -5.43
N GLU A 85 12.09 -0.44 -6.37
CA GLU A 85 13.52 -0.69 -6.14
C GLU A 85 14.10 0.23 -5.06
N THR A 86 13.62 1.47 -4.96
CA THR A 86 14.02 2.39 -3.88
C THR A 86 13.47 1.92 -2.53
N GLU A 87 12.24 1.41 -2.47
CA GLU A 87 11.69 0.82 -1.25
C GLU A 87 12.45 -0.46 -0.84
N LEU A 88 12.91 -1.25 -1.82
CA LEU A 88 13.77 -2.40 -1.58
C LEU A 88 15.21 -2.02 -1.20
N ASP A 89 15.74 -0.89 -1.67
CA ASP A 89 17.01 -0.33 -1.22
C ASP A 89 16.96 0.11 0.24
N TYR A 90 15.77 0.44 0.76
CA TYR A 90 15.58 0.63 2.19
C TYR A 90 15.57 -0.70 2.95
N LEU A 91 14.84 -1.71 2.45
CA LEU A 91 14.59 -2.96 3.17
C LEU A 91 15.72 -3.98 3.07
N ILE A 92 16.27 -4.21 1.88
CA ILE A 92 17.19 -5.33 1.59
C ILE A 92 18.60 -5.09 2.11
N PRO A 93 19.21 -3.88 2.01
CA PRO A 93 20.53 -3.66 2.57
C PRO A 93 20.53 -3.98 4.05
N VAL A 94 21.45 -4.87 4.40
CA VAL A 94 21.55 -5.51 5.71
C VAL A 94 21.59 -4.49 6.87
N SER A 95 21.93 -3.21 6.62
CA SER A 95 21.91 -2.13 7.63
C SER A 95 20.52 -1.70 8.16
N ALA A 96 19.41 -1.98 7.47
CA ALA A 96 18.06 -1.73 7.99
C ALA A 96 17.52 -2.95 8.76
N LEU A 97 17.84 -4.14 8.28
CA LEU A 97 17.51 -5.42 8.92
C LEU A 97 18.38 -5.68 10.17
N GLN A 98 19.67 -5.32 10.14
CA GLN A 98 20.60 -5.34 11.28
C GLN A 98 20.29 -4.28 12.34
N ALA A 99 19.55 -3.21 12.00
CA ALA A 99 19.11 -2.24 13.00
C ALA A 99 18.17 -2.90 14.03
N ILE A 100 17.53 -4.00 13.64
CA ILE A 100 16.82 -4.89 14.55
C ILE A 100 17.82 -5.93 15.05
N GLN A 101 18.51 -5.63 16.15
CA GLN A 101 19.53 -6.50 16.73
C GLN A 101 19.05 -7.95 17.00
N ALA A 102 17.74 -8.16 17.15
CA ALA A 102 17.14 -9.46 17.41
C ALA A 102 16.78 -10.27 16.16
N LEU A 103 16.88 -9.71 14.95
CA LEU A 103 16.48 -10.38 13.71
C LEU A 103 17.56 -11.36 13.24
N ASN A 104 17.22 -12.64 13.13
CA ASN A 104 18.05 -13.63 12.46
C ASN A 104 17.70 -13.66 10.96
N MET A 105 18.60 -13.09 10.14
CA MET A 105 18.39 -12.99 8.72
C MET A 105 18.35 -14.33 8.00
N ASP A 106 18.99 -15.37 8.50
CA ASP A 106 19.02 -16.67 7.81
C ASP A 106 17.87 -17.59 8.26
N GLU A 107 17.44 -17.45 9.52
CA GLU A 107 16.49 -18.40 10.12
C GLU A 107 15.05 -17.86 10.27
N ASP A 108 14.86 -16.56 10.45
CA ASP A 108 13.51 -16.04 10.67
C ASP A 108 12.69 -16.03 9.36
N TRP A 109 11.39 -16.27 9.44
CA TRP A 109 10.49 -16.06 8.30
C TRP A 109 10.13 -14.57 8.15
N LYS A 110 10.17 -14.06 6.91
CA LYS A 110 9.83 -12.69 6.56
C LYS A 110 8.52 -12.68 5.77
N LEU A 111 7.49 -12.02 6.28
CA LEU A 111 6.31 -11.67 5.50
C LEU A 111 6.53 -10.30 4.86
N ILE A 112 6.61 -10.24 3.53
CA ILE A 112 6.82 -9.00 2.77
C ILE A 112 5.53 -8.65 2.04
N ASN A 113 4.86 -7.58 2.47
CA ASN A 113 3.64 -7.10 1.81
C ASN A 113 4.00 -6.06 0.75
N ILE A 114 3.68 -6.34 -0.51
CA ILE A 114 3.85 -5.39 -1.63
C ILE A 114 2.48 -4.86 -2.03
N MET A 115 2.25 -3.58 -1.73
CA MET A 115 1.01 -2.85 -2.06
C MET A 115 1.38 -1.57 -2.80
N ILE A 116 1.41 -1.65 -4.14
CA ILE A 116 1.79 -0.56 -5.04
C ILE A 116 0.92 -0.62 -6.31
N GLY A 117 0.75 0.50 -7.00
CA GLY A 117 -0.07 0.56 -8.23
C GLY A 117 -1.20 1.60 -8.19
N ASN A 118 -1.68 2.03 -7.02
CA ASN A 118 -2.74 3.04 -6.94
C ASN A 118 -2.32 4.39 -7.54
N MET A 119 -1.05 4.78 -7.36
CA MET A 119 -0.51 6.01 -7.97
C MET A 119 -0.29 5.86 -9.48
N ASP A 120 0.05 4.66 -9.95
CA ASP A 120 0.13 4.34 -11.37
C ASP A 120 -1.26 4.48 -12.01
N GLN A 121 -2.32 3.89 -11.41
CA GLN A 121 -3.71 4.07 -11.83
C GLN A 121 -4.08 5.56 -11.93
N CYS A 122 -3.78 6.33 -10.88
CA CYS A 122 -4.06 7.76 -10.81
C CYS A 122 -3.41 8.61 -11.89
N ARG A 123 -2.36 8.12 -12.55
CA ARG A 123 -1.61 8.81 -13.61
C ARG A 123 -1.80 8.18 -15.00
N ALA A 124 -2.55 7.07 -15.12
CA ALA A 124 -2.68 6.27 -16.34
C ALA A 124 -3.27 6.97 -17.57
N CYS A 125 -4.04 8.03 -17.36
CA CYS A 125 -4.56 8.91 -18.41
C CYS A 125 -3.48 9.82 -19.03
N ASN A 126 -2.28 9.88 -18.45
CA ASN A 126 -1.11 10.48 -19.07
C ASN A 126 -0.51 9.50 -20.10
N MET A 127 -1.08 9.50 -21.31
CA MET A 127 -0.74 8.54 -22.37
C MET A 127 0.72 8.60 -22.84
N ASP A 128 1.46 9.67 -22.50
CA ASP A 128 2.85 9.86 -22.91
C ASP A 128 3.86 9.25 -21.91
N ASP A 129 3.41 8.69 -20.78
CA ASP A 129 4.30 8.08 -19.80
C ASP A 129 4.35 6.54 -19.96
N PRO A 130 5.36 6.00 -20.67
CA PRO A 130 5.48 4.56 -20.89
C PRO A 130 5.68 3.77 -19.59
N ARG A 131 6.08 4.42 -18.49
CA ARG A 131 6.34 3.75 -17.21
C ARG A 131 5.08 3.26 -16.53
N ILE A 132 3.91 3.77 -16.93
CA ILE A 132 2.59 3.41 -16.37
C ILE A 132 1.95 2.23 -17.15
N ALA A 133 2.57 1.83 -18.27
CA ALA A 133 2.08 0.70 -19.07
C ALA A 133 1.97 -0.59 -18.23
N ILE A 134 0.98 -1.42 -18.57
CA ILE A 134 0.67 -2.68 -17.87
C ILE A 134 1.89 -3.59 -17.84
N GLU A 135 2.60 -3.70 -18.96
CA GLU A 135 3.79 -4.53 -19.11
C GLU A 135 4.96 -4.01 -18.24
N MET A 136 5.09 -2.69 -18.14
CA MET A 136 6.14 -2.07 -17.32
C MET A 136 5.87 -2.27 -15.83
N TYR A 137 4.62 -2.10 -15.38
CA TYR A 137 4.20 -2.46 -14.03
C TYR A 137 4.57 -3.92 -13.73
N GLY A 138 4.19 -4.85 -14.61
CA GLY A 138 4.53 -6.26 -14.46
C GLY A 138 6.03 -6.51 -14.36
N SER A 139 6.83 -5.84 -15.20
CA SER A 139 8.30 -5.94 -15.15
C SER A 139 8.89 -5.39 -13.85
N PHE A 140 8.42 -4.25 -13.34
CA PHE A 140 8.91 -3.69 -12.08
C PHE A 140 8.62 -4.65 -10.90
N LEU A 141 7.41 -5.19 -10.85
CA LEU A 141 7.01 -6.11 -9.78
C LEU A 141 7.74 -7.44 -9.88
N GLU A 142 7.90 -7.99 -11.08
CA GLU A 142 8.64 -9.24 -11.29
C GLU A 142 10.11 -9.09 -10.90
N ASN A 143 10.77 -7.99 -11.29
CA ASN A 143 12.15 -7.69 -10.87
C ASN A 143 12.28 -7.55 -9.35
N ALA A 144 11.29 -6.92 -8.70
CA ALA A 144 11.26 -6.80 -7.25
C ALA A 144 11.17 -8.17 -6.56
N VAL A 145 10.29 -9.07 -7.04
CA VAL A 145 10.18 -10.43 -6.51
C VAL A 145 11.46 -11.23 -6.78
N ASP A 146 12.06 -11.13 -7.96
CA ASP A 146 13.36 -11.75 -8.28
C ASP A 146 14.46 -11.27 -7.31
N ARG A 147 14.48 -9.97 -7.02
CA ARG A 147 15.45 -9.38 -6.08
C ARG A 147 15.22 -9.89 -4.65
N ILE A 148 13.97 -9.99 -4.20
CA ILE A 148 13.65 -10.53 -2.88
C ILE A 148 14.05 -12.01 -2.81
N HIS A 149 13.65 -12.83 -3.80
CA HIS A 149 13.98 -14.25 -3.89
C HIS A 149 15.49 -14.50 -3.78
N LYS A 150 16.28 -13.66 -4.47
CA LYS A 150 17.75 -13.77 -4.48
C LYS A 150 18.42 -13.32 -3.17
N ASN A 151 17.85 -12.37 -2.43
CA ASN A 151 18.56 -11.68 -1.34
C ASN A 151 17.93 -11.85 0.04
N VAL A 152 16.70 -12.37 0.14
CA VAL A 152 15.98 -12.52 1.41
C VAL A 152 15.60 -13.99 1.59
N PRO A 153 16.34 -14.76 2.41
CA PRO A 153 15.99 -16.14 2.69
C PRO A 153 14.74 -16.22 3.57
N ARG A 154 13.97 -17.31 3.43
CA ARG A 154 12.73 -17.58 4.19
C ARG A 154 11.73 -16.42 4.05
N ALA A 155 11.28 -16.18 2.82
CA ALA A 155 10.38 -15.08 2.52
C ALA A 155 9.03 -15.58 1.98
N LEU A 156 7.97 -15.03 2.55
CA LEU A 156 6.61 -15.10 2.00
C LEU A 156 6.28 -13.72 1.45
N VAL A 157 6.24 -13.58 0.12
CA VAL A 157 5.93 -12.32 -0.55
C VAL A 157 4.45 -12.26 -0.87
N ASN A 158 3.75 -11.29 -0.28
CA ASN A 158 2.34 -11.06 -0.53
C ASN A 158 2.14 -9.99 -1.61
N LEU A 159 1.72 -10.43 -2.78
CA LEU A 159 1.27 -9.58 -3.87
C LEU A 159 -0.23 -9.32 -3.74
N SER A 160 -0.57 -8.06 -3.81
CA SER A 160 -1.90 -7.54 -3.51
C SER A 160 -2.66 -7.14 -4.78
N GLU A 161 -3.80 -7.78 -5.05
CA GLU A 161 -4.66 -7.51 -6.21
C GLU A 161 -5.74 -6.46 -5.93
N SER A 162 -6.26 -5.83 -6.99
CA SER A 162 -7.29 -4.77 -6.98
C SER A 162 -8.73 -5.15 -7.28
N ASP A 163 -9.04 -6.43 -7.48
CA ASP A 163 -10.36 -6.86 -7.91
C ASP A 163 -11.45 -6.73 -6.81
N ASP A 164 -12.61 -6.23 -7.21
CA ASP A 164 -13.86 -6.30 -6.46
C ASP A 164 -14.51 -7.69 -6.60
N VAL A 165 -14.99 -8.24 -5.49
CA VAL A 165 -15.77 -9.48 -5.48
C VAL A 165 -17.25 -9.12 -5.59
N GLU A 166 -17.73 -8.97 -6.82
CA GLU A 166 -19.15 -9.21 -7.11
C GLU A 166 -19.39 -10.63 -7.67
N LYS A 167 -18.34 -11.45 -7.87
CA LYS A 167 -18.48 -12.72 -8.61
C LYS A 167 -18.47 -14.03 -7.83
N ASP A 168 -18.14 -14.07 -6.54
CA ASP A 168 -18.40 -15.28 -5.73
C ASP A 168 -18.35 -14.99 -4.23
N LEU A 169 -19.50 -15.04 -3.55
CA LEU A 169 -19.65 -14.80 -2.10
C LEU A 169 -19.08 -15.92 -1.21
N THR A 170 -18.36 -16.89 -1.78
CA THR A 170 -17.75 -18.00 -1.04
C THR A 170 -16.30 -17.75 -0.61
N TYR A 171 -15.67 -16.67 -1.09
CA TYR A 171 -14.32 -16.27 -0.69
C TYR A 171 -14.37 -15.17 0.37
N GLN A 172 -13.75 -15.39 1.53
CA GLN A 172 -13.71 -14.39 2.59
C GLN A 172 -12.92 -13.14 2.12
N PRO A 173 -13.41 -11.92 2.38
CA PRO A 173 -12.71 -10.71 2.01
C PRO A 173 -11.41 -10.59 2.78
N SER A 174 -10.28 -10.68 2.08
CA SER A 174 -8.97 -10.40 2.66
C SER A 174 -8.68 -8.91 2.49
N LEU A 175 -8.34 -8.24 3.59
CA LEU A 175 -8.16 -6.79 3.69
C LEU A 175 -6.83 -6.30 3.11
N VAL A 176 -6.22 -7.01 2.16
CA VAL A 176 -4.89 -6.66 1.65
C VAL A 176 -4.92 -6.45 0.14
N GLY A 177 -4.95 -5.18 -0.29
CA GLY A 177 -4.30 -4.84 -1.54
C GLY A 177 -4.52 -3.46 -2.15
N SER A 178 -3.79 -3.18 -3.23
CA SER A 178 -4.09 -2.07 -4.15
C SER A 178 -5.50 -2.30 -4.65
N PHE A 179 -6.45 -1.38 -4.53
CA PHE A 179 -7.83 -1.53 -5.02
C PHE A 179 -8.10 -0.69 -6.28
N GLU A 180 -9.26 -0.86 -6.93
CA GLU A 180 -9.74 0.02 -8.00
C GLU A 180 -9.92 1.46 -7.48
N THR A 181 -8.90 2.32 -7.67
CA THR A 181 -8.85 3.66 -7.07
C THR A 181 -9.97 4.56 -7.57
N SER A 182 -10.45 4.32 -8.80
CA SER A 182 -11.58 5.01 -9.43
C SER A 182 -12.88 4.92 -8.61
N ARG A 183 -13.08 3.82 -7.86
CA ARG A 183 -14.30 3.55 -7.09
C ARG A 183 -14.46 4.47 -5.90
N LEU A 184 -13.35 4.99 -5.37
CA LEU A 184 -13.40 5.94 -4.26
C LEU A 184 -14.15 7.23 -4.63
N PHE A 185 -13.95 7.73 -5.86
CA PHE A 185 -14.50 9.03 -6.29
C PHE A 185 -16.03 9.14 -6.18
N PRO A 186 -16.85 8.24 -6.78
CA PRO A 186 -18.30 8.32 -6.64
C PRO A 186 -18.77 8.06 -5.20
N ILE A 187 -18.04 7.24 -4.45
CA ILE A 187 -18.41 6.82 -3.09
C ILE A 187 -18.22 7.94 -2.07
N VAL A 188 -17.21 8.79 -2.26
CA VAL A 188 -16.92 9.90 -1.36
C VAL A 188 -17.50 11.24 -1.81
N ALA A 189 -18.05 11.32 -3.03
CA ALA A 189 -18.51 12.57 -3.64
C ALA A 189 -19.58 13.32 -2.82
N ASP A 190 -20.46 12.58 -2.12
CA ASP A 190 -21.53 13.14 -1.29
C ASP A 190 -21.12 13.33 0.19
N LYS A 191 -19.91 12.91 0.58
CA LYS A 191 -19.50 12.87 1.98
C LYS A 191 -18.99 14.23 2.47
N PRO A 192 -19.63 14.86 3.47
CA PRO A 192 -19.24 16.20 3.94
C PRO A 192 -17.81 16.29 4.50
N TYR A 193 -17.27 15.18 4.99
CA TYR A 193 -15.92 15.09 5.55
C TYR A 193 -14.84 14.83 4.50
N CYS A 194 -15.22 14.39 3.28
CA CYS A 194 -14.32 14.09 2.18
C CYS A 194 -14.55 15.08 1.02
N ARG A 195 -14.44 16.37 1.33
CA ARG A 195 -14.60 17.43 0.33
C ARG A 195 -13.27 17.71 -0.36
N PRO A 196 -13.30 17.95 -1.69
CA PRO A 196 -12.13 18.41 -2.40
C PRO A 196 -11.49 19.61 -1.72
N ILE A 197 -10.17 19.53 -1.52
CA ILE A 197 -9.41 20.71 -1.10
C ILE A 197 -9.34 21.63 -2.31
N LYS A 198 -9.89 22.83 -2.17
CA LYS A 198 -9.82 23.87 -3.19
C LYS A 198 -8.76 24.89 -2.80
N LEU A 199 -7.72 25.01 -3.63
CA LEU A 199 -6.73 26.07 -3.54
C LEU A 199 -6.94 26.97 -4.76
N LEU A 200 -7.60 28.11 -4.56
CA LEU A 200 -8.10 28.96 -5.65
C LEU A 200 -9.04 28.14 -6.56
N ASP A 201 -8.79 28.12 -7.87
CA ASP A 201 -9.56 27.35 -8.87
C ASP A 201 -9.08 25.90 -9.04
N ILE A 202 -8.14 25.43 -8.20
CA ILE A 202 -7.53 24.10 -8.31
C ILE A 202 -8.11 23.16 -7.25
N GLU A 203 -8.65 22.02 -7.69
CA GLU A 203 -9.01 20.90 -6.80
C GLU A 203 -7.79 20.00 -6.58
N VAL A 204 -7.18 20.08 -5.39
CA VAL A 204 -5.89 19.44 -5.07
C VAL A 204 -5.94 17.91 -5.19
N ASN A 205 -7.08 17.27 -4.96
CA ASN A 205 -7.17 15.80 -5.09
C ASN A 205 -7.03 15.35 -6.55
N TYR A 206 -7.32 16.20 -7.54
CA TYR A 206 -7.01 15.91 -8.95
C TYR A 206 -5.56 16.24 -9.31
N PHE A 207 -4.82 16.93 -8.45
CA PHE A 207 -3.37 17.00 -8.59
C PHE A 207 -2.72 15.69 -8.12
N GLU A 208 -3.19 15.13 -7.00
CA GLU A 208 -2.71 13.83 -6.49
C GLU A 208 -3.12 12.66 -7.40
N CYS A 209 -4.37 12.70 -7.89
CA CYS A 209 -4.91 11.68 -8.77
C CYS A 209 -5.57 12.29 -10.02
N PRO A 210 -4.77 12.70 -11.02
CA PRO A 210 -5.26 13.34 -12.25
C PRO A 210 -6.40 12.59 -12.94
N CYS A 211 -6.30 11.27 -13.05
CA CYS A 211 -7.30 10.49 -13.79
C CYS A 211 -8.63 10.31 -13.05
N GLY A 212 -8.73 10.80 -11.81
CA GLY A 212 -9.96 10.74 -11.03
C GLY A 212 -11.05 11.72 -11.45
N HIS A 213 -10.74 12.70 -12.31
CA HIS A 213 -11.60 13.89 -12.50
C HIS A 213 -12.92 13.64 -13.24
N ASN A 214 -13.02 12.62 -14.10
CA ASN A 214 -14.27 12.29 -14.79
C ASN A 214 -14.41 10.80 -15.11
N ASP A 215 -15.59 10.38 -15.60
CA ASP A 215 -15.90 8.98 -15.90
C ASP A 215 -15.06 8.40 -17.04
N GLN A 216 -14.61 9.23 -17.99
CA GLN A 216 -13.77 8.75 -19.08
C GLN A 216 -12.38 8.36 -18.57
N THR A 217 -11.74 9.20 -17.78
CA THR A 217 -10.41 8.94 -17.23
C THR A 217 -10.46 7.89 -16.12
N ARG A 218 -11.55 7.82 -15.35
CA ARG A 218 -11.76 6.73 -14.37
C ARG A 218 -11.84 5.36 -15.04
N ARG A 219 -12.46 5.24 -16.21
CA ARG A 219 -12.45 3.98 -16.99
C ARG A 219 -11.05 3.56 -17.44
N ILE A 220 -10.14 4.51 -17.67
CA ILE A 220 -8.73 4.20 -17.95
C ILE A 220 -8.07 3.61 -16.70
N MET A 221 -8.34 4.18 -15.51
CA MET A 221 -7.86 3.64 -14.23
C MET A 221 -8.31 2.20 -14.03
N ASP A 222 -9.59 1.89 -14.32
CA ASP A 222 -10.15 0.53 -14.24
C ASP A 222 -9.43 -0.45 -15.18
N GLN A 223 -9.18 -0.02 -16.42
CA GLN A 223 -8.50 -0.84 -17.43
C GLN A 223 -7.07 -1.19 -17.01
N VAL A 224 -6.30 -0.21 -16.51
CA VAL A 224 -4.93 -0.50 -16.07
C VAL A 224 -4.91 -1.31 -14.78
N ALA A 225 -5.86 -1.09 -13.86
CA ALA A 225 -5.98 -1.88 -12.63
C ALA A 225 -6.19 -3.37 -12.96
N ALA A 226 -7.13 -3.68 -13.85
CA ALA A 226 -7.36 -5.04 -14.33
C ALA A 226 -6.12 -5.64 -15.01
N GLY A 227 -5.40 -4.84 -15.80
CA GLY A 227 -4.14 -5.25 -16.41
C GLY A 227 -3.04 -5.55 -15.38
N TYR A 228 -2.91 -4.73 -14.35
CA TYR A 228 -1.96 -4.95 -13.24
C TYR A 228 -2.28 -6.23 -12.48
N ASN A 229 -3.55 -6.53 -12.23
CA ASN A 229 -3.97 -7.78 -11.58
C ASN A 229 -3.56 -9.00 -12.39
N GLN A 230 -3.70 -8.95 -13.73
CA GLN A 230 -3.21 -10.01 -14.61
C GLN A 230 -1.69 -10.20 -14.50
N GLN A 231 -0.91 -9.11 -14.39
CA GLN A 231 0.53 -9.20 -14.19
C GLN A 231 0.88 -9.82 -12.83
N LEU A 232 0.23 -9.39 -11.75
CA LEU A 232 0.46 -9.94 -10.41
C LEU A 232 0.12 -11.43 -10.34
N LYS A 233 -0.99 -11.84 -10.96
CA LYS A 233 -1.37 -13.25 -11.08
C LYS A 233 -0.33 -14.06 -11.87
N ARG A 234 0.17 -13.53 -12.99
CA ARG A 234 1.26 -14.16 -13.77
C ARG A 234 2.51 -14.37 -12.90
N ILE A 235 2.89 -13.37 -12.11
CA ILE A 235 4.04 -13.45 -11.21
C ILE A 235 3.80 -14.52 -10.14
N TYR A 236 2.63 -14.51 -9.49
CA TYR A 236 2.23 -15.53 -8.54
C TYR A 236 2.32 -16.94 -9.13
N GLU A 237 1.77 -17.17 -10.33
CA GLU A 237 1.81 -18.46 -11.01
C GLU A 237 3.26 -18.88 -11.34
N LYS A 238 4.11 -17.94 -11.77
CA LYS A 238 5.53 -18.20 -12.06
C LYS A 238 6.28 -18.74 -10.84
N TYR A 239 6.19 -18.08 -9.69
CA TYR A 239 6.96 -18.48 -8.49
C TYR A 239 6.36 -19.65 -7.73
N ASN A 240 5.10 -20.00 -7.97
CA ASN A 240 4.48 -21.20 -7.39
C ASN A 240 4.41 -22.38 -8.37
N ALA A 241 4.99 -22.26 -9.56
CA ALA A 241 5.11 -23.38 -10.51
C ALA A 241 6.08 -24.47 -10.02
N VAL A 242 7.00 -24.10 -9.12
CA VAL A 242 7.95 -24.99 -8.45
C VAL A 242 7.79 -24.78 -6.95
N GLU A 243 7.66 -25.87 -6.20
CA GLU A 243 7.60 -25.80 -4.75
C GLU A 243 9.00 -25.52 -4.18
N GLU A 244 9.13 -24.44 -3.42
CA GLU A 244 10.36 -24.07 -2.73
C GLU A 244 10.12 -24.06 -1.21
N GLU A 245 11.01 -24.68 -0.44
CA GLU A 245 10.85 -24.81 1.03
C GLU A 245 10.95 -23.45 1.75
N ASN A 246 11.74 -22.53 1.20
CA ASN A 246 12.13 -21.28 1.87
C ASN A 246 11.62 -20.02 1.14
N PHE A 247 10.75 -20.16 0.14
CA PHE A 247 10.21 -19.03 -0.59
C PHE A 247 8.82 -19.35 -1.13
N ALA A 248 7.90 -18.40 -1.00
CA ALA A 248 6.60 -18.48 -1.64
C ALA A 248 6.09 -17.08 -1.98
N VAL A 249 5.31 -17.02 -3.06
CA VAL A 249 4.54 -15.82 -3.39
C VAL A 249 3.08 -16.12 -3.09
N MET A 250 2.44 -15.30 -2.28
CA MET A 250 1.00 -15.33 -2.10
C MET A 250 0.35 -14.22 -2.90
N PHE A 251 -0.85 -14.49 -3.39
CA PHE A 251 -1.66 -13.56 -4.14
C PHE A 251 -2.95 -13.33 -3.36
N THR A 252 -3.11 -12.11 -2.84
CA THR A 252 -4.25 -11.74 -2.00
C THR A 252 -5.14 -10.74 -2.75
N PRO A 253 -6.39 -11.10 -3.08
CA PRO A 253 -7.35 -10.16 -3.65
C PRO A 253 -7.79 -9.11 -2.62
N ALA A 254 -7.78 -7.83 -2.99
CA ALA A 254 -8.44 -6.76 -2.23
C ALA A 254 -9.95 -6.77 -2.47
N ALA A 255 -10.62 -7.80 -1.98
CA ALA A 255 -12.07 -7.97 -2.07
C ALA A 255 -12.80 -7.00 -1.12
N VAL A 256 -12.74 -5.70 -1.39
CA VAL A 256 -13.38 -4.65 -0.58
C VAL A 256 -14.64 -4.19 -1.28
N ASN A 257 -15.80 -4.59 -0.75
CA ASN A 257 -17.07 -4.02 -1.18
C ASN A 257 -17.21 -2.60 -0.59
N PHE A 258 -16.74 -1.60 -1.34
CA PHE A 258 -16.80 -0.21 -0.91
C PHE A 258 -18.23 0.34 -0.80
N SER A 259 -19.21 -0.29 -1.44
CA SER A 259 -20.62 0.11 -1.39
C SER A 259 -21.30 -0.31 -0.08
N SER A 260 -20.84 -1.42 0.53
CA SER A 260 -21.34 -1.90 1.82
C SER A 260 -20.47 -1.48 3.01
N LEU A 261 -19.27 -0.96 2.75
CA LEU A 261 -18.42 -0.39 3.79
C LEU A 261 -19.11 0.84 4.38
N ALA A 262 -19.49 0.77 5.65
CA ALA A 262 -19.97 1.92 6.38
C ALA A 262 -18.79 2.88 6.63
N LEU A 263 -18.51 3.74 5.65
CA LEU A 263 -17.42 4.73 5.70
C LEU A 263 -17.56 5.69 6.89
N ASP A 264 -18.78 5.86 7.41
CA ASP A 264 -19.05 6.62 8.63
C ASP A 264 -18.38 5.99 9.87
N HIS A 265 -18.08 4.69 9.88
CA HIS A 265 -17.28 4.06 10.93
C HIS A 265 -15.77 4.27 10.76
N LEU A 266 -15.28 4.44 9.53
CA LEU A 266 -13.89 4.88 9.29
C LEU A 266 -13.66 6.28 9.85
N ARG A 267 -14.69 7.14 9.88
CA ARG A 267 -14.62 8.46 10.51
C ARG A 267 -14.20 8.38 11.98
N GLN A 268 -14.75 7.46 12.79
CA GLN A 268 -14.39 7.37 14.22
C GLN A 268 -12.93 6.96 14.44
N ALA A 269 -12.34 6.16 13.55
CA ALA A 269 -10.91 5.84 13.58
C ALA A 269 -10.01 7.04 13.23
N PHE A 270 -10.50 7.95 12.40
CA PHE A 270 -9.72 9.09 11.88
C PHE A 270 -10.01 10.44 12.55
N THR A 271 -11.14 10.59 13.24
CA THR A 271 -11.55 11.84 13.92
C THR A 271 -11.54 11.78 15.44
N SER A 272 -11.17 10.67 16.08
CA SER A 272 -11.08 10.54 17.55
C SER A 272 -9.88 11.26 18.19
N GLY A 273 -9.36 12.29 17.52
CA GLY A 273 -8.30 13.17 18.03
C GLY A 273 -8.78 14.58 18.35
N GLU A 274 -10.03 14.71 18.80
CA GLU A 274 -10.50 15.88 19.56
C GLU A 274 -10.46 15.57 21.06
#